data_AF-A0A848NEU5-F1
#
_entry.id   AF-A0A848NEU5-F1
#
_cell.length_a   1.000
_cell.length_b   1.000
_cell.length_c   1.000
_cell.angle_alpha   90.00
_cell.angle_beta   90.00
_cell.angle_gamma   90.00
#
_symmetry.space_group_name_H-M   'P 1'
#
loop_
_entity.id
_entity.type
_entity.pdbx_description
1 polymer ?
#
loop_
_entity_poly.entity_id
_entity_poly.type
_entity_poly.pdbx_seq_one_letter_code
_entity_poly.pdbx_strand_id
1 'polypeptide(L)'
;MPFKAPLSAEQLRAIRERQPWNPDVIALLWEVKRLRSVLLRLHQVSGDLKRPPSLMGQIYDDLMEGLAAEPCVIERDQMTAELLEDPRKLRKGMEPR
;
A
#
# COMPACT_ATOMS: atom_id res chain seq x y z
N MET A 1 -10.46 12.72 -19.22
CA MET A 1 -9.13 12.08 -19.35
C MET A 1 -9.06 10.96 -18.32
N PRO A 2 -8.61 9.74 -18.69
CA PRO A 2 -8.41 8.68 -17.72
C PRO A 2 -7.33 9.08 -16.70
N PHE A 3 -7.45 8.58 -15.48
CA PHE A 3 -6.41 8.78 -14.46
C PHE A 3 -5.12 8.05 -14.88
N LYS A 4 -3.97 8.66 -14.60
CA LYS A 4 -2.68 7.96 -14.72
C LYS A 4 -2.60 6.89 -13.65
N ALA A 5 -1.84 5.83 -13.93
CA ALA A 5 -1.53 4.83 -12.92
C ALA A 5 -0.88 5.49 -11.68
N PRO A 6 -1.22 5.03 -10.46
CA PRO A 6 -0.64 5.52 -9.22
C PRO A 6 0.86 5.25 -9.18
N LEU A 7 1.61 6.16 -8.54
CA LEU A 7 3.06 6.04 -8.41
C LEU A 7 3.45 5.06 -7.28
N SER A 8 4.52 4.29 -7.49
CA SER A 8 5.12 3.46 -6.43
C SER A 8 5.86 4.31 -5.40
N ALA A 9 6.16 3.74 -4.22
CA ALA A 9 6.96 4.41 -3.21
C ALA A 9 8.35 4.81 -3.72
N GLU A 10 8.96 3.98 -4.58
CA GLU A 10 10.25 4.28 -5.22
C GLU A 10 10.15 5.47 -6.17
N GLN A 11 9.11 5.53 -7.00
CA GLN A 11 8.89 6.66 -7.91
C GLN A 11 8.65 7.97 -7.13
N LEU A 12 7.88 7.91 -6.04
CA LEU A 12 7.66 9.07 -5.16
C LEU A 12 8.95 9.52 -4.48
N ARG A 13 9.81 8.57 -4.07
CA ARG A 13 11.14 8.88 -3.53
C ARG A 13 12.04 9.54 -4.58
N ALA A 14 12.05 9.02 -5.80
CA ALA A 14 12.81 9.61 -6.90
C ALA A 14 12.36 11.05 -7.22
N ILE A 15 11.05 11.36 -7.09
CA ILE A 15 10.55 12.74 -7.20
C ILE A 15 11.13 13.62 -6.10
N ARG A 16 11.11 13.14 -4.85
CA ARG A 16 11.68 13.85 -3.70
C ARG A 16 13.17 14.16 -3.88
N GLU A 17 13.93 13.20 -4.38
CA GLU A 17 15.38 13.31 -4.58
C GLU A 17 15.76 14.28 -5.71
N ARG A 18 14.95 14.33 -6.79
CA ARG A 18 15.15 15.32 -7.87
C ARG A 18 14.85 16.76 -7.41
N GLN A 19 13.98 16.92 -6.41
CA GLN A 19 13.49 18.23 -5.95
C GLN A 19 13.52 18.33 -4.41
N PRO A 20 14.70 18.25 -3.78
CA PRO A 20 14.83 18.13 -2.32
C PRO A 20 14.44 19.40 -1.56
N TRP A 21 14.40 20.55 -2.23
CA TRP A 21 14.14 21.86 -1.63
C TRP A 21 12.84 22.53 -2.12
N ASN A 22 12.11 21.91 -3.04
CA ASN A 22 10.88 22.50 -3.59
C ASN A 22 9.71 22.30 -2.60
N PRO A 23 9.18 23.38 -1.99
CA PRO A 23 8.15 23.28 -0.95
C PRO A 23 6.82 22.72 -1.48
N ASP A 24 6.45 23.03 -2.73
CA ASP A 24 5.20 22.54 -3.32
C ASP A 24 5.26 21.04 -3.60
N VAL A 25 6.42 20.55 -4.07
CA VAL A 25 6.65 19.11 -4.26
C VAL A 25 6.58 18.39 -2.92
N ILE A 26 7.15 18.95 -1.86
CA ILE A 26 7.07 18.38 -0.52
C ILE A 26 5.61 18.30 -0.05
N ALA A 27 4.84 19.40 -0.19
CA ALA A 27 3.45 19.45 0.23
C ALA A 27 2.60 18.42 -0.52
N LEU A 28 2.76 18.30 -1.84
CA LEU A 28 2.03 17.32 -2.64
C LEU A 28 2.42 15.88 -2.30
N LEU A 29 3.71 15.58 -2.08
CA LEU A 29 4.14 14.25 -1.66
C LEU A 29 3.57 13.87 -0.28
N TRP A 30 3.37 14.84 0.61
CA TRP A 30 2.68 14.62 1.89
C TRP A 30 1.20 14.28 1.71
N GLU A 31 0.49 14.98 0.83
CA GLU A 31 -0.90 14.64 0.51
C GLU A 31 -1.01 13.25 -0.12
N VAL A 32 -0.10 12.89 -1.03
CA VAL A 32 -0.05 11.53 -1.59
C VAL A 32 0.19 10.49 -0.50
N LYS A 33 1.12 10.74 0.44
CA LYS A 33 1.34 9.86 1.59
C LYS A 33 0.10 9.73 2.47
N ARG A 34 -0.62 10.84 2.71
CA ARG A 34 -1.88 10.85 3.46
C ARG A 34 -2.94 10.00 2.77
N LEU A 35 -3.11 10.14 1.44
CA LEU A 35 -4.05 9.34 0.65
C LEU A 35 -3.69 7.84 0.68
N ARG A 36 -2.42 7.48 0.48
CA ARG A 36 -1.95 6.09 0.63
C ARG A 36 -2.28 5.54 2.02
N SER A 37 -2.11 6.34 3.08
CA SER A 37 -2.48 5.93 4.44
C SER A 37 -3.98 5.67 4.60
N VAL A 38 -4.86 6.35 3.88
CA VAL A 38 -6.31 6.11 3.92
C VAL A 38 -6.63 4.79 3.21
N LEU A 39 -6.08 4.56 2.02
CA LEU A 39 -6.25 3.30 1.28
C LEU A 39 -5.75 2.10 2.08
N LEU A 40 -4.59 2.22 2.72
CA LEU A 40 -4.06 1.16 3.58
C LEU A 40 -4.98 0.83 4.75
N ARG A 41 -5.65 1.83 5.36
CA ARG A 41 -6.64 1.56 6.42
C ARG A 41 -7.87 0.87 5.88
N LEU A 42 -8.34 1.26 4.69
CA LEU A 42 -9.44 0.56 4.01
C LEU A 42 -9.06 -0.91 3.73
N HIS A 43 -7.85 -1.16 3.23
CA HIS A 43 -7.33 -2.52 3.01
C HIS A 43 -7.26 -3.35 4.30
N GLN A 44 -6.88 -2.74 5.41
CA GLN A 44 -6.82 -3.44 6.69
C GLN A 44 -8.19 -3.93 7.18
N VAL A 45 -9.25 -3.16 6.92
CA VAL A 45 -10.61 -3.50 7.38
C VAL A 45 -11.44 -4.20 6.31
N SER A 46 -10.99 -4.23 5.05
CA SER A 46 -11.76 -4.74 3.92
C SER A 46 -12.10 -6.22 4.05
N GLY A 47 -11.21 -7.01 4.66
CA GLY A 47 -11.44 -8.45 4.90
C GLY A 47 -12.65 -8.73 5.81
N ASP A 48 -13.04 -7.76 6.65
CA ASP A 48 -14.19 -7.87 7.55
C ASP A 48 -15.48 -7.27 6.94
N LEU A 49 -15.37 -6.57 5.80
CA LEU A 49 -16.53 -5.96 5.14
C LEU A 49 -17.32 -7.01 4.37
N LYS A 50 -18.64 -7.00 4.56
CA LYS A 50 -19.56 -7.80 3.74
C LYS A 50 -19.86 -7.09 2.44
N ARG A 51 -19.78 -7.82 1.33
CA ARG A 51 -20.24 -7.33 0.02
C ARG A 51 -21.72 -6.92 0.10
N PRO A 52 -22.08 -5.66 -0.22
CA PRO A 52 -23.47 -5.21 -0.24
C PRO A 52 -24.31 -5.96 -1.29
N PRO A 53 -25.62 -6.18 -1.05
CA PRO A 53 -26.51 -6.70 -2.08
C PRO A 53 -26.82 -5.63 -3.14
N SER A 54 -27.41 -6.05 -4.26
CA SER A 54 -27.89 -5.16 -5.34
C SER A 54 -26.76 -4.41 -6.08
N LEU A 55 -27.10 -3.29 -6.73
CA LEU A 55 -26.23 -2.44 -7.54
C LEU A 55 -24.96 -1.97 -6.80
N MET A 56 -25.03 -1.82 -5.48
CA MET A 56 -23.88 -1.47 -4.64
C MET A 56 -22.83 -2.58 -4.57
N GLY A 57 -23.22 -3.82 -4.86
CA GLY A 57 -22.29 -4.94 -4.92
C GLY A 57 -21.25 -4.78 -6.02
N GLN A 58 -21.63 -4.24 -7.18
CA GLN A 58 -20.68 -4.03 -8.28
C GLN A 58 -19.68 -2.92 -7.95
N ILE A 59 -20.15 -1.82 -7.34
CA ILE A 59 -19.27 -0.74 -6.87
C ILE A 59 -18.29 -1.25 -5.81
N TYR A 60 -18.77 -2.13 -4.93
CA TYR A 60 -17.90 -2.78 -3.94
C TYR A 60 -16.84 -3.65 -4.61
N ASP A 61 -17.22 -4.47 -5.60
CA ASP A 61 -16.29 -5.33 -6.32
C ASP A 61 -15.21 -4.50 -7.02
N ASP A 62 -15.61 -3.44 -7.75
CA ASP A 62 -14.69 -2.50 -8.41
C ASP A 62 -13.76 -1.81 -7.40
N LEU A 63 -14.29 -1.43 -6.23
CA LEU A 63 -13.51 -0.82 -5.14
C LEU A 63 -12.47 -1.80 -4.58
N MET A 64 -12.84 -3.06 -4.35
CA MET A 64 -11.93 -4.08 -3.83
C MET A 64 -10.86 -4.46 -4.85
N GLU A 65 -11.23 -4.60 -6.12
CA GLU A 65 -10.29 -4.84 -7.21
C GLU A 65 -9.30 -3.68 -7.36
N GLY A 66 -9.81 -2.44 -7.39
CA GLY A 66 -8.98 -1.24 -7.45
C GLY A 66 -8.05 -1.13 -6.25
N LEU A 67 -8.55 -1.38 -5.04
CA LEU A 67 -7.76 -1.35 -3.82
C LEU A 67 -6.62 -2.39 -3.82
N ALA A 68 -6.89 -3.62 -4.28
CA ALA A 68 -5.88 -4.67 -4.37
C ALA A 68 -4.78 -4.34 -5.40
N ALA A 69 -5.11 -3.56 -6.43
CA ALA A 69 -4.17 -3.10 -7.45
C ALA A 69 -3.34 -1.87 -7.05
N GLU A 70 -3.64 -1.23 -5.91
CA GLU A 70 -2.90 -0.05 -5.47
C GLU A 70 -1.46 -0.38 -5.07
N PRO A 71 -0.44 0.38 -5.56
CA PRO A 71 0.96 0.11 -5.24
C PRO A 71 1.26 0.08 -3.74
N CYS A 72 0.59 0.93 -2.93
CA CYS A 72 0.80 0.91 -1.49
C CYS A 72 0.31 -0.37 -0.81
N VAL A 73 -0.74 -1.00 -1.36
CA VAL A 73 -1.27 -2.26 -0.85
C VAL A 73 -0.34 -3.40 -1.20
N ILE A 74 0.07 -3.49 -2.46
CA ILE A 74 1.03 -4.50 -2.93
C ILE A 74 2.36 -4.43 -2.15
N GLU A 75 2.94 -3.23 -2.00
CA GLU A 75 4.18 -3.01 -1.24
C GLU A 75 4.03 -3.43 0.24
N ARG A 76 2.88 -3.15 0.86
CA ARG A 76 2.61 -3.52 2.25
C ARG A 76 2.51 -5.04 2.38
N ASP A 77 1.78 -5.69 1.49
CA ASP A 77 1.56 -7.13 1.55
C ASP A 77 2.87 -7.89 1.30
N GLN A 78 3.71 -7.41 0.37
CA GLN A 78 5.08 -7.90 0.18
C GLN A 78 5.93 -7.75 1.45
N MET A 79 5.97 -6.54 2.04
CA MET A 79 6.71 -6.31 3.29
C MET A 79 6.19 -7.20 4.44
N THR A 80 4.88 -7.43 4.51
CA THR A 80 4.27 -8.28 5.53
C THR A 80 4.64 -9.74 5.30
N ALA A 81 4.60 -10.22 4.06
CA ALA A 81 5.03 -11.56 3.69
C ALA A 81 6.51 -11.78 4.03
N GLU A 82 7.40 -10.86 3.66
CA GLU A 82 8.83 -10.91 4.00
C GLU A 82 9.07 -11.00 5.52
N LEU A 83 8.29 -10.27 6.32
CA LEU A 83 8.39 -10.31 7.79
C LEU A 83 7.87 -11.63 8.40
N LEU A 84 6.84 -12.24 7.80
CA LEU A 84 6.24 -13.49 8.26
C LEU A 84 6.97 -14.74 7.76
N GLU A 85 7.63 -14.66 6.59
CA GLU A 85 8.43 -15.72 5.98
C GLU A 85 9.81 -15.92 6.64
N ASP A 86 10.18 -15.12 7.65
CA ASP A 86 11.40 -15.32 8.45
C ASP A 86 11.18 -16.07 9.79
N PRO A 87 10.84 -17.38 9.80
CA PRO A 87 11.13 -18.27 10.93
C PRO A 87 12.59 -18.74 10.99
N ARG A 88 13.46 -18.35 10.03
CA ARG A 88 14.71 -19.08 9.71
C ARG A 88 16.01 -18.30 9.90
N LYS A 89 16.00 -17.07 10.41
CA LYS A 89 17.16 -16.61 11.18
C LYS A 89 17.12 -17.26 12.56
N LEU A 90 17.53 -18.53 12.61
CA LEU A 90 18.06 -19.13 13.83
C LEU A 90 19.00 -18.08 14.44
N ARG A 91 18.62 -17.51 15.59
CA ARG A 91 19.54 -16.67 16.35
C ARG A 91 20.75 -17.56 16.63
N LYS A 92 21.94 -17.07 16.29
CA LYS A 92 23.22 -17.75 16.53
C LYS A 92 23.22 -18.28 17.97
N GLY A 93 23.12 -19.61 18.15
CA GLY A 93 23.02 -20.27 19.47
C GLY A 93 21.75 -21.08 19.76
N MET A 94 20.82 -21.25 18.80
CA MET A 94 19.62 -22.10 18.96
C MET A 94 19.69 -23.44 18.19
N GLU A 95 20.86 -24.05 18.10
CA GLU A 95 20.97 -25.43 17.61
C GLU A 95 20.58 -26.42 18.74
N PRO A 96 19.82 -27.50 18.45
CA PRO A 96 19.50 -28.51 19.45
C PRO A 96 20.78 -29.15 20.01
N ARG A 97 20.85 -29.29 21.33
CA ARG A 97 21.94 -29.99 22.03
C ARG A 97 21.98 -31.47 21.70
#